data_AF-A0A7Y9XYM3-F1
#
_entry.id   AF-A0A7Y9XYM3-F1
#
_cell.length_a   1.000
_cell.length_b   1.000
_cell.length_c   1.000
_cell.angle_alpha   90.00
_cell.angle_beta   90.00
_cell.angle_gamma   90.00
#
_symmetry.space_group_name_H-M   'P 1'
#
loop_
_entity.id
_entity.type
_entity.pdbx_description
1 polymer ?
#
loop_
_entity_poly.entity_id
_entity_poly.type
_entity_poly.pdbx_seq_one_letter_code
_entity_poly.pdbx_strand_id
1 'polypeptide(L)' 'MDDDDRPRSRGSEKDYGAASLLAGESLDSYSLDELDARISLLEAEIARVASHRMKAAAHMDAADALFRPKGG' A
#
# COMPACT_ATOMS: atom_id res chain seq x y z
N MET A 1 0.21 33.47 -6.85
CA MET A 1 0.57 32.21 -6.16
C MET A 1 0.19 31.11 -7.13
N ASP A 2 1.19 30.40 -7.65
CA ASP A 2 1.02 29.45 -8.73
C ASP A 2 0.20 28.24 -8.28
N ASP A 3 -0.74 27.82 -9.12
CA ASP A 3 -1.52 26.58 -8.95
C ASP A 3 -0.66 25.31 -9.08
N ASP A 4 0.64 25.46 -9.29
CA ASP A 4 1.65 24.40 -9.42
C ASP A 4 2.18 23.88 -8.06
N ASP A 5 1.82 24.56 -6.95
CA ASP A 5 2.19 24.13 -5.58
C ASP A 5 1.16 23.16 -4.97
N ARG A 6 0.15 22.75 -5.74
CA ARG A 6 -0.78 21.70 -5.30
C ARG A 6 -0.04 20.37 -5.38
N PRO A 7 -0.03 19.55 -4.31
CA PRO A 7 0.58 18.23 -4.36
C PRO A 7 -0.03 17.47 -5.54
N ARG A 8 0.79 17.22 -6.57
CA ARG A 8 0.37 16.50 -7.77
C ARG A 8 -0.27 15.21 -7.28
N SER A 9 -1.58 15.06 -7.53
CA SER A 9 -2.25 13.76 -7.44
C SER A 9 -1.35 12.80 -8.20
N ARG A 10 -0.69 11.87 -7.50
CA ARG A 10 0.18 10.87 -8.14
C ARG A 10 -0.59 10.36 -9.34
N GLY A 11 0.03 10.53 -10.51
CA GLY A 11 -0.61 10.40 -11.81
C GLY A 11 -1.33 9.06 -11.95
N SER A 12 -2.19 9.01 -12.96
CA SER A 12 -3.15 7.96 -13.31
C SER A 12 -2.61 6.54 -13.57
N GLU A 13 -1.46 6.16 -13.03
CA GLU A 13 -1.06 4.77 -12.79
C GLU A 13 -0.78 4.61 -11.30
N LYS A 14 -1.45 3.66 -10.66
CA LYS A 14 -1.21 3.36 -9.25
C LYS A 14 0.18 2.73 -9.12
N ASP A 15 1.19 3.57 -8.94
CA ASP A 15 2.54 3.17 -8.59
C ASP A 15 2.56 2.73 -7.11
N TYR A 16 2.64 1.41 -6.90
CA TYR A 16 2.77 0.77 -5.60
C TYR A 16 4.25 0.51 -5.25
N GLY A 17 5.19 1.19 -5.90
CA GLY A 17 6.62 1.01 -5.72
C GLY A 17 7.11 -0.35 -6.22
N ALA A 18 8.03 -0.97 -5.49
CA ALA A 18 8.62 -2.26 -5.85
C ALA A 18 7.56 -3.37 -6.06
N ALA A 19 6.40 -3.28 -5.39
CA ALA A 19 5.31 -4.24 -5.58
C ALA A 19 4.77 -4.24 -7.01
N SER A 20 4.77 -3.10 -7.70
CA SER A 20 4.35 -3.00 -9.10
C SER A 20 5.31 -3.71 -10.06
N LEU A 21 6.56 -3.97 -9.66
CA LEU A 21 7.57 -4.62 -10.51
C LEU A 21 7.54 -6.16 -10.38
N LEU A 22 7.01 -6.70 -9.28
CA LEU A 22 7.04 -8.15 -8.98
C LEU A 22 6.36 -9.01 -10.05
N ALA A 23 5.26 -8.52 -10.65
CA ALA A 23 4.50 -9.27 -11.65
C ALA A 23 5.20 -9.37 -13.01
N GLY A 24 6.16 -8.49 -13.29
CA GLY A 24 6.93 -8.48 -14.54
C GLY A 24 8.21 -9.31 -14.49
N GLU A 25 8.56 -9.85 -13.33
CA GLU A 25 9.77 -10.65 -13.16
C GLU A 25 9.54 -12.10 -13.60
N SER A 26 10.41 -12.65 -14.45
CA SER A 26 10.37 -14.07 -14.80
C SER A 26 10.79 -14.93 -13.60
N LEU A 27 10.05 -16.01 -13.37
CA LEU A 27 10.31 -17.00 -12.33
C LEU A 27 11.03 -18.25 -12.86
N ASP A 28 11.31 -18.31 -14.17
CA ASP A 28 11.75 -19.54 -14.85
C ASP A 28 13.14 -20.02 -14.41
N SER A 29 13.97 -19.12 -13.88
CA SER A 29 15.33 -19.42 -13.40
C SER A 29 15.40 -19.80 -11.93
N TYR A 30 14.29 -19.72 -11.19
CA TYR A 30 14.27 -19.96 -9.75
C TYR A 30 14.07 -21.45 -9.44
N SER A 31 14.81 -21.95 -8.44
CA SER A 31 14.54 -23.25 -7.84
C SER A 31 13.30 -23.21 -6.93
N LEU A 32 12.77 -24.39 -6.58
CA LEU A 32 11.61 -24.49 -5.67
C LEU A 32 11.89 -23.85 -4.30
N ASP A 33 13.06 -24.09 -3.72
CA ASP A 33 13.43 -23.51 -2.42
C ASP A 33 13.50 -21.98 -2.47
N GLU A 34 13.98 -21.39 -3.58
CA GLU A 34 14.01 -19.95 -3.77
C GLU A 34 12.61 -19.36 -3.96
N LEU A 35 11.72 -20.08 -4.65
CA LEU A 35 10.32 -19.69 -4.77
C LEU A 35 9.60 -19.73 -3.42
N ASP A 36 9.83 -20.76 -2.60
CA ASP A 36 9.26 -20.87 -1.25
C ASP A 36 9.76 -19.76 -0.33
N ALA A 37 11.06 -19.44 -0.39
CA ALA A 37 11.63 -18.33 0.34
C ALA A 37 11.02 -16.98 -0.11
N ARG A 38 10.84 -16.78 -1.42
CA ARG A 38 10.21 -15.59 -1.96
C ARG A 38 8.75 -15.47 -1.51
N ILE A 39 7.97 -16.55 -1.57
CA ILE A 39 6.59 -16.58 -1.09
C ILE A 39 6.52 -16.17 0.38
N SER A 40 7.36 -16.78 1.23
CA SER A 40 7.39 -16.49 2.67
C SER A 40 7.66 -15.00 2.97
N LEU A 41 8.57 -14.38 2.21
CA LEU A 41 8.86 -12.94 2.34
C LEU A 41 7.68 -12.06 1.89
N LEU A 42 7.03 -12.41 0.78
CA LEU A 42 5.88 -11.66 0.27
C LEU A 42 4.68 -11.76 1.21
N GLU A 43 4.41 -12.91 1.81
CA GLU A 43 3.36 -13.09 2.80
C GLU A 43 3.60 -12.24 4.07
N ALA A 44 4.85 -12.22 4.55
CA ALA A 44 5.24 -11.36 5.67
C ALA A 44 5.03 -9.88 5.35
N GLU A 45 5.36 -9.46 4.14
CA GLU A 45 5.14 -8.09 3.67
C GLU A 45 3.64 -7.75 3.55
N ILE A 46 2.83 -8.66 3.03
CA ILE A 46 1.36 -8.51 2.99
C ILE A 46 0.81 -8.32 4.41
N ALA A 47 1.24 -9.15 5.36
CA ALA A 47 0.82 -9.02 6.76
C ALA A 47 1.23 -7.67 7.37
N ARG A 48 2.45 -7.19 7.07
CA ARG A 48 2.94 -5.87 7.51
C ARG A 48 2.07 -4.73 6.96
N VAL A 49 1.80 -4.73 5.66
CA VAL A 49 0.98 -3.70 4.99
C VAL A 49 -0.47 -3.74 5.49
N ALA A 50 -1.05 -4.94 5.64
CA ALA A 50 -2.40 -5.10 6.17
C ALA A 50 -2.52 -4.54 7.60
N SER A 51 -1.56 -4.86 8.48
CA SER A 51 -1.51 -4.31 9.84
C SER A 51 -1.43 -2.79 9.85
N HIS A 52 -0.60 -2.20 8.99
CA HIS A 52 -0.49 -0.75 8.87
C HIS A 52 -1.80 -0.12 8.38
N ARG A 53 -2.45 -0.71 7.36
CA ARG A 53 -3.76 -0.26 6.86
C ARG A 53 -4.81 -0.28 7.96
N MET A 54 -4.88 -1.35 8.76
CA MET A 54 -5.85 -1.45 9.85
C MET A 54 -5.64 -0.35 10.91
N LYS A 55 -4.38 -0.07 11.27
CA LYS A 55 -4.05 1.04 12.19
C LYS A 55 -4.49 2.38 11.62
N ALA A 56 -4.18 2.65 10.34
CA ALA A 56 -4.59 3.88 9.67
C ALA A 56 -6.13 4.02 9.62
N ALA A 57 -6.86 2.94 9.31
CA ALA A 57 -8.31 2.93 9.33
C ALA A 57 -8.89 3.24 10.72
N ALA A 58 -8.34 2.63 11.77
CA ALA A 58 -8.77 2.91 13.15
C ALA A 58 -8.54 4.39 13.55
N HIS A 59 -7.46 5.00 13.07
CA HIS A 59 -7.23 6.43 13.26
C HIS A 59 -8.25 7.30 12.51
N MET A 60 -8.61 6.92 11.27
CA MET A 60 -9.66 7.61 10.52
C MET A 60 -11.02 7.50 11.20
N ASP A 61 -11.42 6.31 11.65
CA ASP A 61 -12.68 6.10 12.36
C ASP A 61 -12.77 6.94 13.65
N ALA A 62 -11.65 7.04 14.39
CA ALA A 62 -11.56 7.87 15.59
C ALA A 62 -11.66 9.38 15.26
N ALA A 63 -11.02 9.81 14.16
CA ALA A 63 -11.11 11.19 13.69
C ALA A 63 -12.55 11.51 13.24
N ASP A 64 -13.19 10.62 12.48
CA ASP A 64 -14.58 10.78 12.06
C ASP A 64 -15.53 10.85 13.28
N ALA A 65 -15.32 10.03 14.30
CA ALA A 65 -16.12 10.11 15.53
C ALA A 65 -15.97 11.45 16.28
N LEU A 66 -14.79 12.05 16.26
CA LEU A 66 -14.48 13.30 16.96
C LEU A 66 -14.87 14.55 16.16
N PHE A 67 -14.70 14.52 14.84
CA PHE A 67 -14.83 15.69 13.96
C PHE A 67 -16.08 15.67 13.08
N ARG A 68 -16.88 14.59 13.08
CA ARG A 68 -18.14 14.58 12.33
C ARG A 68 -19.09 15.64 12.90
N PRO A 69 -19.58 16.59 12.07
CA PRO A 69 -20.52 17.60 12.53
C PRO A 69 -21.77 16.94 13.10
N LYS A 70 -22.14 17.34 14.31
CA LYS A 70 -23.36 16.91 15.00
C LYS A 70 -24.58 17.56 14.33
N GLY A 71 -25.00 17.02 13.18
CA GLY A 71 -26.24 17.41 12.49
C GLY A 71 -26.20 18.78 11.83
N GLY A 72 -26.61 18.81 10.56
CA GLY A 72 -27.37 19.93 10.00
C GLY A 72 -28.84 19.55 10.01
#